data_AF-A0A2M7KT66-F1
#
_entry.id   AF-A0A2M7KT66-F1
#
_cell.length_a   1.000
_cell.length_b   1.000
_cell.length_c   1.000
_cell.angle_alpha   90.00
_cell.angle_beta   90.00
_cell.angle_gamma   90.00
#
_symmetry.space_group_name_H-M   'P 1'
#
loop_
_entity.id
_entity.type
_entity.pdbx_description
1 polymer ?
#
loop_
_entity_poly.entity_id
_entity_poly.type
_entity_poly.pdbx_seq_one_letter_code
_entity_poly.pdbx_strand_id
1 'polypeptide(L)'
;MKAVRPEALKAMDAGAAAREWAPLPRTVDCRVRPPLDCVGVHRTWRLPSGETTMLDQIRRLVRRGDYAFYKHALVEADKDGVHPRDAVGVVFTGTVIEKYPERHRCLIHGLMSDGLPLHVVCDLAEGGFVWIVTVYIPQDCDWIAGKTRR
;
A
#
# COMPACT_ATOMS: atom_id res chain seq x y z
N MET A 1 -9.74 5.87 12.15
CA MET A 1 -8.90 4.72 11.74
C MET A 1 -7.47 5.22 11.57
N LYS A 2 -6.46 4.64 12.25
CA LYS A 2 -5.08 5.14 12.22
C LYS A 2 -4.33 4.49 11.05
N ALA A 3 -3.81 5.32 10.15
CA ALA A 3 -2.95 4.92 9.03
C ALA A 3 -1.48 4.96 9.44
N VAL A 4 -0.65 4.08 8.88
CA VAL A 4 0.81 4.10 9.10
C VAL A 4 1.50 4.34 7.77
N ARG A 5 2.31 5.41 7.71
CA ARG A 5 3.13 5.74 6.53
C ARG A 5 4.39 4.86 6.46
N PRO A 6 4.97 4.66 5.27
CA PRO A 6 6.15 3.81 5.06
C PRO A 6 7.38 4.27 5.86
N GLU A 7 7.52 5.57 6.14
CA GLU A 7 8.63 6.13 6.91
C GLU A 7 8.69 5.58 8.35
N ALA A 8 7.54 5.23 8.93
CA ALA A 8 7.48 4.63 10.27
C ALA A 8 7.90 3.16 10.29
N LEU A 9 7.94 2.49 9.13
CA LEU A 9 8.31 1.07 9.04
C LEU A 9 9.83 0.86 9.12
N LYS A 10 10.63 1.84 8.70
CA LYS A 10 12.10 1.81 8.86
C LYS A 10 12.57 1.70 10.31
N ALA A 11 11.70 2.05 11.28
CA ALA A 11 12.03 1.95 12.70
C ALA A 11 11.82 0.55 13.29
N MET A 12 11.19 -0.38 12.56
CA MET A 12 10.82 -1.71 13.07
C MET A 12 11.85 -2.81 12.76
N ASP A 13 12.79 -2.56 11.84
CA ASP A 13 13.88 -3.48 11.47
C ASP A 13 15.10 -3.42 12.43
N ALA A 14 15.09 -2.55 13.45
CA ALA A 14 16.25 -2.33 14.34
C ALA A 14 16.02 -2.88 15.75
N GLY A 15 16.11 -4.21 15.90
CA GLY A 15 16.23 -4.84 17.21
C GLY A 15 17.64 -4.69 17.79
N ALA A 16 17.94 -3.59 18.48
CA ALA A 16 18.98 -3.53 19.53
C ALA A 16 18.91 -2.24 20.38
N ALA A 17 18.90 -2.45 21.71
CA ALA A 17 19.25 -1.54 22.80
C ALA A 17 18.30 -0.36 23.12
N ALA A 18 17.60 -0.52 24.24
CA ALA A 18 17.05 0.57 25.03
C ALA A 18 18.15 1.58 25.42
N ARG A 19 17.93 2.86 25.11
CA ARG A 19 18.09 4.01 26.01
C ARG A 19 17.62 5.30 25.32
N GLU A 20 16.95 6.13 26.10
CA GLU A 20 16.38 7.43 25.77
C GLU A 20 15.06 7.47 24.98
N TRP A 21 13.99 7.34 25.76
CA TRP A 21 12.69 7.93 25.46
C TRP A 21 12.84 9.46 25.37
N ALA A 22 12.87 10.01 24.16
CA ALA A 22 12.58 11.42 23.94
C ALA A 22 11.05 11.60 23.87
N PRO A 23 10.43 12.43 24.72
CA PRO A 23 9.00 12.67 24.63
C PRO A 23 8.68 13.40 23.32
N LEU A 24 7.61 12.97 22.67
CA LEU A 24 7.04 13.61 21.48
C LEU A 24 6.94 15.13 21.67
N PRO A 25 7.32 15.97 20.68
CA PRO A 25 6.78 17.31 20.64
C PRO A 25 5.26 17.20 20.45
N ARG A 26 4.53 17.56 21.50
CA ARG A 26 3.09 17.80 21.46
C ARG A 26 2.83 18.93 20.48
N THR A 27 2.40 18.58 19.27
CA THR A 27 1.38 19.18 18.39
C THR A 27 1.77 18.89 16.94
N VAL A 28 1.30 17.75 16.42
CA VAL A 28 1.11 17.65 14.97
C VAL A 28 -0.19 18.42 14.68
N ASP A 29 -0.03 19.68 14.31
CA ASP A 29 -1.10 20.47 13.72
C ASP A 29 -1.59 19.76 12.45
N CYS A 30 -2.87 19.44 12.39
CA CYS A 30 -3.55 18.87 11.23
C CYS A 30 -3.61 19.82 10.02
N ARG A 31 -2.91 20.96 10.08
CA ARG A 31 -2.80 21.98 9.03
C ARG A 31 -1.49 21.95 8.24
N VAL A 32 -0.78 20.81 8.17
CA VAL A 32 0.25 20.65 7.12
C VAL A 32 -0.47 20.61 5.77
N ARG A 33 -0.64 21.81 5.19
CA ARG A 33 -1.09 22.03 3.81
C ARG A 33 -0.21 21.19 2.88
N PRO A 34 -0.80 20.51 1.88
CA PRO A 34 0.00 20.07 0.73
C PRO A 34 0.69 21.31 0.13
N PRO A 35 1.88 21.15 -0.49
CA PRO A 35 2.58 22.27 -1.11
C PRO A 35 1.64 23.01 -2.06
N LEU A 36 1.46 24.30 -1.77
CA LEU A 36 0.67 25.24 -2.55
C LEU A 36 1.54 25.77 -3.69
N ASP A 37 1.49 25.05 -4.80
CA ASP A 37 1.69 25.57 -6.13
C ASP A 37 0.34 25.53 -6.86
N CYS A 38 -0.64 26.18 -6.23
CA CYS A 38 -1.92 26.55 -6.79
C CYS A 38 -1.88 28.02 -7.24
N VAL A 39 -1.26 28.29 -8.39
CA VAL A 39 -1.61 29.48 -9.18
C VAL A 39 -2.46 28.99 -10.34
N GLY A 40 -3.68 29.52 -10.38
CA GLY A 40 -4.81 28.92 -11.07
C GLY A 40 -4.59 28.68 -12.56
N VAL A 41 -5.04 27.49 -12.98
CA VAL A 41 -5.76 27.35 -14.23
C VAL A 41 -6.89 26.34 -13.99
N HIS A 42 -8.13 26.83 -13.98
CA HIS A 42 -9.27 25.99 -14.33
C HIS A 42 -8.96 25.35 -15.68
N ARG A 43 -8.63 24.05 -15.73
CA ARG A 43 -8.67 23.24 -16.95
C ARG A 43 -8.42 21.78 -16.58
N THR A 44 -9.51 21.02 -16.69
CA THR A 44 -9.57 19.57 -16.97
C THR A 44 -8.26 18.81 -16.79
N TRP A 45 -8.24 17.88 -15.83
CA TRP A 45 -7.25 16.81 -15.80
C TRP A 45 -7.28 16.09 -17.15
N ARG A 46 -6.39 16.50 -18.05
CA ARG A 46 -6.20 15.87 -19.34
C ARG A 46 -5.13 14.81 -19.13
N LEU A 47 -5.60 13.58 -18.98
CA LEU A 47 -4.75 12.39 -19.00
C LEU A 47 -3.88 12.44 -20.27
N PRO A 48 -2.55 12.20 -20.21
CA PRO A 48 -1.81 11.84 -21.40
C PRO A 48 -2.47 10.58 -21.97
N SER A 49 -2.82 10.65 -23.25
CA SER A 49 -3.49 9.64 -24.05
C SER A 49 -2.62 8.38 -24.19
N GLY A 50 -2.59 7.59 -23.13
CA GLY A 50 -2.06 6.23 -23.07
C GLY A 50 -2.78 5.53 -21.92
N GLU A 51 -3.63 4.57 -22.25
CA GLU A 51 -4.46 3.82 -21.30
C GLU A 51 -3.56 3.14 -20.25
N THR A 52 -3.40 3.80 -19.10
CA THR A 52 -2.56 3.32 -18.00
C THR A 52 -3.45 2.44 -17.12
N THR A 53 -3.11 1.16 -16.98
CA THR A 53 -3.94 0.25 -16.19
C THR A 53 -3.99 0.69 -14.72
N MET A 54 -5.03 0.29 -13.99
CA MET A 54 -5.12 0.58 -12.54
C MET A 54 -3.86 0.14 -11.78
N LEU A 55 -3.27 -0.99 -12.18
CA LEU A 55 -2.01 -1.48 -11.59
C LEU A 55 -0.84 -0.52 -11.87
N ASP A 56 -0.73 0.02 -13.08
CA ASP A 56 0.32 0.97 -13.43
C ASP A 56 0.18 2.29 -12.65
N GLN A 57 -1.05 2.74 -12.41
CA GLN A 57 -1.32 3.88 -11.53
C GLN A 57 -0.88 3.60 -10.10
N ILE A 58 -1.25 2.44 -9.55
CA ILE A 58 -0.83 2.01 -8.21
C ILE A 58 0.69 1.96 -8.12
N ARG A 59 1.37 1.30 -9.07
CA ARG A 59 2.84 1.21 -9.09
C ARG A 59 3.50 2.58 -9.16
N ARG A 60 2.95 3.51 -9.93
CA ARG A 60 3.46 4.90 -10.01
C ARG A 60 3.35 5.61 -8.66
N LEU A 61 2.22 5.48 -7.97
CA LEU A 61 2.00 6.11 -6.67
C LEU A 61 2.85 5.49 -5.56
N VAL A 62 2.92 4.16 -5.52
CA VAL A 62 3.78 3.43 -4.56
C VAL A 62 5.25 3.80 -4.76
N ARG A 63 5.71 3.94 -6.01
CA ARG A 63 7.08 4.39 -6.32
C ARG A 63 7.39 5.80 -5.82
N ARG A 64 6.38 6.68 -5.76
CA ARG A 64 6.52 8.05 -5.23
C ARG A 64 6.43 8.11 -3.69
N GLY A 65 6.08 7.00 -3.04
CA GLY A 65 5.78 6.98 -1.61
C GLY A 65 4.36 7.45 -1.26
N ASP A 66 3.48 7.61 -2.25
CA ASP A 66 2.09 8.05 -2.08
C ASP A 66 1.19 6.86 -1.69
N TYR A 67 1.55 6.16 -0.61
CA TYR A 67 0.80 5.03 -0.10
C TYR A 67 0.88 4.89 1.43
N ALA A 68 -0.08 4.19 2.02
CA ALA A 68 -0.04 3.81 3.42
C ALA A 68 -0.76 2.49 3.67
N PHE A 69 -0.40 1.83 4.76
CA PHE A 69 -1.08 0.65 5.24
C PHE A 69 -2.22 1.04 6.19
N TYR A 70 -3.35 0.35 6.06
CA TYR A 70 -4.29 0.29 7.17
C TYR A 70 -3.67 -0.48 8.33
N LYS A 71 -4.05 -0.12 9.57
CA LYS A 71 -3.58 -0.85 10.76
C LYS A 71 -3.86 -2.35 10.68
N HIS A 72 -5.02 -2.76 10.15
CA HIS A 72 -5.36 -4.17 10.03
C HIS A 72 -4.46 -4.90 9.02
N ALA A 73 -4.04 -4.24 7.93
CA ALA A 73 -3.08 -4.81 6.99
C ALA A 73 -1.77 -5.22 7.67
N LEU A 74 -1.27 -4.38 8.58
CA LEU A 74 -0.04 -4.66 9.33
C LEU A 74 -0.23 -5.81 10.33
N VAL A 75 -1.41 -5.90 10.94
CA VAL A 75 -1.73 -7.00 11.87
C VAL A 75 -1.83 -8.33 11.14
N GLU A 76 -2.49 -8.38 9.98
CA GLU A 76 -2.58 -9.62 9.19
C GLU A 76 -1.21 -10.02 8.63
N ALA A 77 -0.43 -9.05 8.14
CA ALA A 77 0.94 -9.31 7.69
C ALA A 77 1.81 -9.91 8.81
N ASP A 78 1.73 -9.36 10.02
CA ASP A 78 2.49 -9.84 11.18
C ASP A 78 2.12 -11.27 11.58
N LYS A 79 0.83 -11.64 11.53
CA LYS A 79 0.37 -13.01 11.80
C LYS A 79 0.97 -14.04 10.85
N ASP A 80 1.15 -13.64 9.58
CA ASP A 80 1.70 -14.48 8.53
C ASP A 80 3.23 -14.36 8.40
N GLY A 81 3.89 -13.59 9.28
CA GLY A 81 5.34 -13.35 9.21
C GLY A 81 5.78 -12.52 7.99
N VAL A 82 4.85 -11.80 7.37
CA VAL A 82 5.08 -10.99 6.16
C VAL A 82 5.55 -9.59 6.56
N HIS A 83 6.69 -9.16 6.04
CA HIS A 83 7.13 -7.79 6.26
C HIS A 83 6.42 -6.85 5.27
N PRO A 84 6.05 -5.60 5.65
CA PRO A 84 5.33 -4.75 4.71
C PRO A 84 6.17 -4.31 3.49
N ARG A 85 7.50 -4.51 3.53
CA ARG A 85 8.36 -4.38 2.35
C ARG A 85 8.07 -5.46 1.30
N ASP A 86 7.66 -6.65 1.72
CA ASP A 86 7.35 -7.78 0.83
C ASP A 86 6.03 -7.51 0.11
N ALA A 87 5.04 -6.94 0.83
CA ALA A 87 3.80 -6.45 0.23
C ALA A 87 4.07 -5.40 -0.86
N VAL A 88 4.96 -4.43 -0.59
CA VAL A 88 5.36 -3.43 -1.58
C VAL A 88 6.09 -4.06 -2.76
N GLY A 89 6.97 -5.03 -2.52
CA GLY A 89 7.64 -5.80 -3.58
C GLY A 89 6.64 -6.50 -4.50
N VAL A 90 5.64 -7.15 -3.92
CA VAL A 90 4.56 -7.83 -4.65
C VAL A 90 3.67 -6.87 -5.44
N VAL A 91 3.45 -5.64 -4.98
CA VAL A 91 2.77 -4.62 -5.80
C VAL A 91 3.57 -4.31 -7.09
N PHE A 92 4.89 -4.34 -7.04
CA PHE A 92 5.74 -4.09 -8.21
C PHE A 92 5.88 -5.29 -9.13
N THR A 93 5.99 -6.51 -8.61
CA THR A 93 6.25 -7.72 -9.40
C THR A 93 5.00 -8.53 -9.72
N GLY A 94 3.95 -8.38 -8.93
CA GLY A 94 2.73 -9.18 -8.99
C GLY A 94 1.77 -8.80 -10.11
N THR A 95 0.70 -9.59 -10.20
CA THR A 95 -0.36 -9.46 -11.20
C THR A 95 -1.70 -9.28 -10.52
N VAL A 96 -2.57 -8.45 -11.08
CA VAL A 96 -3.94 -8.29 -10.58
C VAL A 96 -4.76 -9.53 -10.94
N ILE A 97 -5.32 -10.19 -9.93
CA ILE A 97 -6.16 -11.39 -10.09
C ILE A 97 -7.65 -11.07 -9.92
N GLU A 98 -8.01 -10.04 -9.16
CA GLU A 98 -9.39 -9.55 -9.04
C GLU A 98 -9.45 -8.02 -9.13
N LYS A 99 -10.52 -7.51 -9.75
CA LYS A 99 -10.78 -6.08 -9.92
C LYS A 99 -12.19 -5.74 -9.44
N TYR A 100 -12.27 -4.69 -8.62
CA TYR A 100 -13.51 -4.15 -8.05
C TYR A 100 -13.59 -2.66 -8.42
N PRO A 101 -13.92 -2.33 -9.67
CA PRO A 101 -13.89 -0.96 -10.19
C PRO A 101 -14.79 -0.01 -9.40
N GLU A 102 -15.91 -0.50 -8.87
CA GLU A 102 -16.88 0.27 -8.07
C GLU A 102 -16.32 0.75 -6.73
N ARG A 103 -15.25 0.12 -6.23
CA ARG A 103 -14.55 0.52 -5.01
C ARG A 103 -13.15 1.08 -5.29
N HIS A 104 -12.78 1.23 -6.56
CA HIS A 104 -11.41 1.50 -6.97
C HIS A 104 -10.40 0.54 -6.29
N ARG A 105 -10.78 -0.74 -6.19
CA ARG A 105 -10.02 -1.77 -5.46
C ARG A 105 -9.51 -2.86 -6.40
N CYS A 106 -8.31 -3.36 -6.14
CA CYS A 106 -7.78 -4.54 -6.80
C CYS A 106 -7.10 -5.49 -5.81
N LEU A 107 -7.11 -6.77 -6.16
CA LEU A 107 -6.34 -7.81 -5.48
C LEU A 107 -5.13 -8.17 -6.35
N ILE A 108 -3.94 -8.00 -5.79
CA ILE A 108 -2.67 -8.32 -6.44
C ILE A 108 -2.14 -9.61 -5.82
N HIS A 109 -1.76 -10.54 -6.69
CA HIS A 109 -1.07 -11.76 -6.34
C HIS A 109 0.37 -11.70 -6.85
N GLY A 110 1.32 -12.12 -6.02
CA GLY A 110 2.71 -12.32 -6.44
C GLY A 110 3.44 -13.26 -5.50
N LEU A 111 4.74 -13.41 -5.74
CA LEU A 111 5.63 -14.20 -4.90
C LEU A 111 6.56 -13.25 -4.12
N MET A 112 6.78 -13.56 -2.85
CA MET A 112 7.80 -12.94 -2.03
C MET A 112 9.20 -13.43 -2.46
N SER A 113 10.26 -12.84 -1.91
CA SER A 113 11.64 -13.20 -2.24
C SER A 113 12.02 -14.64 -1.84
N ASP A 114 11.29 -15.22 -0.88
CA ASP A 114 11.44 -16.61 -0.44
C ASP A 114 10.58 -17.60 -1.26
N GLY A 115 9.83 -17.11 -2.25
CA GLY A 115 8.97 -17.92 -3.12
C GLY A 115 7.57 -18.18 -2.57
N LEU A 116 7.22 -17.67 -1.39
CA LEU A 116 5.87 -17.81 -0.84
C LEU A 116 4.86 -16.91 -1.56
N PRO A 117 3.62 -17.38 -1.81
CA PRO A 117 2.59 -16.57 -2.42
C PRO A 117 2.08 -15.51 -1.44
N LEU A 118 1.78 -14.32 -1.97
CA LEU A 118 1.26 -13.21 -1.18
C LEU A 118 0.13 -12.48 -1.91
N HIS A 119 -0.93 -12.21 -1.16
CA HIS A 119 -2.06 -11.40 -1.59
C HIS A 119 -1.99 -10.01 -0.97
N VAL A 120 -2.15 -9.00 -1.82
CA VAL A 120 -2.15 -7.60 -1.41
C VAL A 120 -3.40 -6.92 -2.00
N VAL A 121 -4.28 -6.43 -1.14
CA VAL A 121 -5.45 -5.65 -1.55
C VAL A 121 -5.11 -4.17 -1.52
N CYS A 122 -5.32 -3.49 -2.64
CA CYS A 122 -5.05 -2.06 -2.79
C CYS A 122 -6.31 -1.30 -3.17
N ASP A 123 -6.57 -0.18 -2.49
CA ASP A 123 -7.56 0.83 -2.89
C ASP A 123 -6.83 2.04 -3.48
N LEU A 124 -7.30 2.50 -4.64
CA LEU A 124 -6.84 3.73 -5.27
C LEU A 124 -7.79 4.88 -4.90
N ALA A 125 -7.33 5.79 -4.07
CA ALA A 125 -8.09 6.98 -3.71
C ALA A 125 -8.10 8.00 -4.85
N GLU A 126 -9.22 8.70 -5.04
CA GLU A 126 -9.41 9.72 -6.07
C GLU A 126 -8.34 10.84 -6.02
N GLY A 127 -7.75 11.11 -4.84
CA GLY A 127 -6.67 12.07 -4.65
C GLY A 127 -5.28 11.61 -5.10
N GLY A 128 -5.16 10.45 -5.76
CA GLY A 128 -3.86 9.91 -6.19
C GLY A 128 -3.06 9.36 -5.02
N PHE A 129 -3.68 8.54 -4.18
CA PHE A 129 -3.04 7.89 -3.03
C PHE A 129 -3.45 6.41 -2.97
N VAL A 130 -2.54 5.52 -2.58
CA VAL A 130 -2.82 4.09 -2.47
C VAL A 130 -2.97 3.66 -1.03
N TRP A 131 -4.07 2.98 -0.72
CA TRP A 131 -4.25 2.31 0.56
C TRP A 131 -4.04 0.82 0.43
N ILE A 132 -3.08 0.28 1.17
CA ILE A 132 -2.93 -1.16 1.32
C ILE A 132 -3.91 -1.59 2.42
N VAL A 133 -5.00 -2.22 1.96
CA VAL A 133 -6.14 -2.62 2.78
C VAL A 133 -5.77 -3.83 3.62
N THR A 134 -5.35 -4.92 2.99
CA THR A 134 -4.94 -6.13 3.70
C THR A 134 -3.82 -6.84 2.94
N VAL A 135 -3.04 -7.62 3.67
CA VAL A 135 -1.91 -8.43 3.20
C VAL A 135 -2.02 -9.78 3.89
N TYR A 136 -1.99 -10.87 3.14
CA TYR A 136 -2.09 -12.23 3.69
C TYR A 136 -1.53 -13.29 2.74
N ILE A 137 -1.15 -14.45 3.27
CA ILE A 137 -0.77 -15.62 2.48
C ILE A 137 -2.05 -16.40 2.08
N PRO A 138 -2.32 -16.61 0.79
CA PRO A 138 -3.52 -17.33 0.36
C PRO A 138 -3.48 -18.79 0.80
N GLN A 139 -4.59 -19.26 1.37
CA GLN A 139 -4.76 -20.64 1.81
C GLN A 139 -5.40 -21.50 0.71
N ASP A 140 -4.92 -22.74 0.56
CA ASP A 140 -5.39 -23.68 -0.49
C ASP A 140 -6.87 -24.10 -0.35
N CYS A 141 -7.46 -23.89 0.83
CA CYS A 141 -8.88 -24.12 1.07
C CYS A 141 -9.76 -23.09 0.35
N ASP A 142 -9.26 -21.87 0.18
CA ASP A 142 -10.01 -20.75 -0.41
C ASP A 142 -9.53 -20.43 -1.83
N TRP A 143 -8.30 -20.82 -2.18
CA TRP A 143 -7.64 -20.48 -3.43
C TRP A 143 -7.12 -21.70 -4.19
N ILE A 144 -7.28 -21.67 -5.51
CA ILE A 144 -6.67 -22.62 -6.44
C ILE A 144 -5.37 -21.98 -6.96
N ALA A 145 -4.24 -22.60 -6.64
CA ALA A 145 -2.89 -22.12 -6.98
C ALA A 145 -2.62 -20.67 -6.53
N GLY A 146 -3.30 -20.22 -5.46
CA GLY A 146 -3.23 -18.85 -4.98
C GLY A 146 -3.76 -17.79 -5.96
N LYS A 147 -4.49 -18.14 -7.02
CA LYS A 147 -4.92 -17.16 -8.06
C LYS A 147 -6.42 -17.10 -8.27
N THR A 148 -7.08 -18.25 -8.23
CA THR A 148 -8.52 -18.35 -8.47
C THR A 148 -9.22 -18.69 -7.17
N ARG A 149 -10.20 -17.88 -6.78
CA ARG A 149 -11.02 -18.16 -5.60
C ARG A 149 -11.93 -19.37 -5.84
N ARG A 150 -12.09 -20.24 -4.84
CA ARG A 150 -13.03 -21.37 -4.88
C ARG A 150 -14.48 -20.95 -4.65
#